data_AF-A0A258BJ10-F1
#
_entry.id   AF-A0A258BJ10-F1
#
_cell.length_a   1.000
_cell.length_b   1.000
_cell.length_c   1.000
_cell.angle_alpha   90.00
_cell.angle_beta   90.00
_cell.angle_gamma   90.00
#
_symmetry.space_group_name_H-M   'P 1'
#
loop_
_entity.id
_entity.type
_entity.pdbx_description
1 polymer ?
#
loop_
_entity_poly.entity_id
_entity_poly.type
_entity_poly.pdbx_seq_one_letter_code
_entity_poly.pdbx_strand_id
1 'polypeptide(L)' 'MFRHKGCLWADVHTTGVAVHGATPELGVNAIVKMSKLVSALDTEFRDILAEAGGDDEWLGASTINLGMIQGGT' A
#
# COMPACT_ATOMS: atom_id res chain seq x y z
N MET A 1 -7.39 -15.07 29.40
CA MET A 1 -7.45 -13.67 28.93
C MET A 1 -7.79 -13.70 27.45
N PHE A 2 -8.77 -12.94 26.98
CA PHE A 2 -9.14 -12.89 25.55
C PHE A 2 -8.57 -11.61 24.93
N ARG A 3 -7.74 -11.74 23.89
CA ARG A 3 -7.16 -10.63 23.12
C ARG A 3 -7.38 -10.87 21.63
N HIS A 4 -7.47 -9.81 20.84
CA HIS A 4 -7.53 -9.88 19.38
C HIS A 4 -6.79 -8.69 18.76
N LYS A 5 -6.35 -8.84 17.51
CA LYS A 5 -5.79 -7.71 16.75
C LYS A 5 -6.89 -6.73 16.38
N GLY A 6 -6.55 -5.44 16.35
CA GLY A 6 -7.34 -4.44 15.63
C GLY A 6 -7.28 -4.71 14.13
N CYS A 7 -8.25 -4.17 13.37
CA CYS A 7 -8.28 -4.29 11.91
C CYS A 7 -8.70 -2.96 11.28
N LEU A 8 -7.93 -2.50 10.30
CA LEU A 8 -8.23 -1.34 9.47
C LEU A 8 -8.20 -1.77 8.00
N TRP A 9 -9.23 -1.35 7.26
CA TRP A 9 -9.27 -1.41 5.81
C TRP A 9 -9.13 0.01 5.29
N ALA A 10 -8.21 0.21 4.35
CA ALA A 10 -7.92 1.53 3.78
C ALA A 10 -7.68 1.41 2.28
N ASP A 11 -8.21 2.39 1.54
CA ASP A 11 -7.96 2.56 0.12
C ASP A 11 -6.89 3.63 -0.10
N VAL A 12 -5.95 3.34 -0.99
CA VAL A 12 -4.90 4.28 -1.41
C VAL A 12 -5.10 4.60 -2.88
N HIS A 13 -5.14 5.89 -3.21
CA HIS A 13 -5.37 6.35 -4.57
C HIS A 13 -4.17 7.14 -5.08
N THR A 14 -3.73 6.81 -6.29
CA THR A 14 -2.80 7.65 -7.07
C THR A 14 -3.50 8.20 -8.28
N THR A 15 -3.27 9.48 -8.57
CA THR A 15 -3.83 10.16 -9.75
C THR A 15 -2.75 10.48 -10.78
N GLY A 16 -3.19 10.58 -12.03
CA GLY A 16 -2.37 10.83 -13.19
C GLY A 16 -3.09 11.71 -14.21
N VAL A 17 -2.45 11.94 -15.35
CA VAL A 17 -3.00 12.68 -16.49
C VAL A 17 -2.96 11.74 -17.69
N ALA A 18 -4.15 11.37 -18.20
CA ALA A 18 -4.28 10.49 -19.35
C ALA A 18 -3.91 11.23 -20.64
N VAL A 19 -3.12 10.58 -21.47
CA VAL A 19 -2.67 11.06 -22.79
C VAL A 19 -2.61 9.89 -23.77
N HIS A 20 -2.40 10.18 -25.05
CA HIS A 20 -2.21 9.14 -26.05
C HIS A 20 -0.97 8.27 -25.70
N GLY A 21 -1.09 6.94 -25.82
CA GLY A 21 -0.03 6.01 -25.40
C GLY A 21 1.32 6.18 -26.13
N ALA A 22 1.31 6.81 -27.30
CA ALA A 22 2.52 7.14 -28.06
C ALA A 22 3.21 8.47 -27.64
N THR A 23 2.61 9.24 -26.74
CA THR A 23 3.18 10.51 -26.22
C THR A 23 3.11 10.56 -24.69
N PRO A 24 3.72 9.58 -23.98
CA PRO A 24 3.63 9.45 -22.52
C PRO A 24 4.21 10.66 -21.77
N GLU A 25 5.16 11.37 -22.36
CA GLU A 25 5.82 12.56 -21.82
C GLU A 25 4.87 13.76 -21.61
N LEU A 26 3.71 13.76 -22.27
CA LEU A 26 2.68 14.79 -22.08
C LEU A 26 1.76 14.50 -20.89
N GLY A 27 1.88 13.31 -20.29
CA GLY A 27 0.98 12.82 -19.24
C GLY A 27 1.70 12.49 -17.93
N VAL A 28 0.92 11.90 -17.02
CA VAL A 28 1.42 11.40 -15.74
C VAL A 28 0.82 10.04 -15.48
N ASN A 29 1.65 9.01 -15.38
CA ASN A 29 1.17 7.65 -15.22
C ASN A 29 0.84 7.33 -13.75
N ALA A 30 -0.46 7.17 -13.44
CA ALA A 30 -0.93 6.82 -12.11
C ALA A 30 -0.45 5.43 -11.66
N ILE A 31 -0.39 4.45 -12.57
CA ILE A 31 0.05 3.08 -12.28
C ILE A 31 1.52 3.05 -11.86
N VAL A 32 2.38 3.83 -12.52
CA VAL A 32 3.81 3.94 -12.15
C VAL A 32 3.96 4.56 -10.75
N LYS A 33 3.12 5.54 -10.38
CA LYS A 33 3.11 6.07 -9.01
C LYS A 33 2.65 5.00 -8.01
N MET A 34 1.56 4.29 -8.30
CA MET A 34 1.02 3.24 -7.42
C MET A 34 2.04 2.11 -7.25
N SER A 35 2.73 1.70 -8.32
CA SER A 35 3.74 0.66 -8.25
C SER A 35 4.84 0.96 -7.23
N LYS A 36 5.30 2.22 -7.15
CA LYS A 36 6.29 2.64 -6.14
C LYS A 36 5.72 2.55 -4.72
N LEU A 37 4.46 2.95 -4.53
CA LEU A 37 3.78 2.84 -3.23
C LEU A 37 3.57 1.39 -2.83
N VAL A 38 3.14 0.51 -3.73
CA VAL A 38 3.00 -0.92 -3.47
C VAL A 38 4.32 -1.52 -3.01
N SER A 39 5.42 -1.23 -3.72
CA SER A 39 6.75 -1.70 -3.31
C SER A 39 7.14 -1.18 -1.92
N ALA A 40 6.95 0.11 -1.63
CA ALA A 40 7.25 0.68 -0.32
C ALA A 40 6.37 0.07 0.80
N LEU A 41 5.08 -0.15 0.52
CA LEU A 41 4.14 -0.76 1.46
C LEU A 41 4.46 -2.23 1.76
N ASP A 42 4.97 -2.97 0.77
CA ASP A 42 5.33 -4.38 0.90
C ASP A 42 6.76 -4.60 1.41
N THR A 43 7.53 -3.53 1.59
CA THR A 43 8.91 -3.57 2.13
C THR A 43 9.03 -2.70 3.36
N GLU A 44 9.56 -1.48 3.23
CA GLU A 44 9.89 -0.56 4.32
C GLU A 44 8.73 -0.34 5.30
N PHE A 45 7.50 -0.18 4.80
CA PHE A 45 6.35 0.07 5.65
C PHE A 45 5.98 -1.13 6.53
N ARG A 46 6.26 -2.37 6.10
CA ARG A 46 6.02 -3.55 6.93
C ARG A 46 6.85 -3.49 8.21
N ASP A 47 8.11 -3.09 8.06
CA ASP A 47 9.05 -2.97 9.18
C ASP A 47 8.63 -1.81 10.11
N ILE A 48 8.29 -0.65 9.53
CA ILE A 48 7.76 0.49 10.29
C ILE A 48 6.50 0.11 11.08
N LEU A 49 5.58 -0.64 10.46
CA LEU A 49 4.33 -1.06 11.09
C LEU A 49 4.58 -2.05 12.24
N ALA A 50 5.48 -3.01 12.04
CA ALA A 50 5.87 -3.96 13.06
C ALA A 50 6.54 -3.25 14.25
N GLU A 51 7.46 -2.32 14.00
CA GLU A 51 8.13 -1.54 15.04
C GLU A 51 7.16 -0.64 15.81
N ALA A 52 6.31 0.12 15.11
CA ALA A 52 5.36 1.03 15.72
C ALA A 52 4.28 0.32 16.54
N GLY A 53 3.85 -0.86 16.10
CA GLY A 53 2.88 -1.69 16.81
C GLY A 53 3.46 -2.45 18.00
N GLY A 54 4.79 -2.61 18.04
CA GLY A 54 5.48 -3.49 18.98
C GLY A 54 5.16 -4.98 18.76
N ASP A 55 5.73 -5.81 19.62
CA ASP A 55 5.50 -7.26 19.62
C ASP A 55 4.70 -7.66 20.86
N ASP A 56 3.49 -8.17 20.66
CA ASP A 56 2.65 -8.72 21.73
C ASP A 56 2.88 -10.23 21.84
N GLU A 57 3.06 -10.73 23.06
CA GLU A 57 3.35 -12.16 23.34
C GLU A 57 2.35 -13.14 22.69
N TRP A 58 1.07 -12.76 22.52
CA TRP A 58 0.01 -13.65 22.04
C TRP A 58 -0.41 -13.34 20.61
N LEU A 59 -0.37 -12.07 20.22
CA LEU A 59 -0.82 -11.62 18.91
C LEU A 59 0.33 -11.46 17.91
N GLY A 60 1.57 -11.30 18.38
CA GLY A 60 2.72 -10.95 17.57
C GLY A 60 2.63 -9.52 17.00
N ALA A 61 3.57 -9.19 16.12
CA ALA A 61 3.66 -7.88 15.48
C ALA A 61 2.44 -7.50 14.61
N SER A 62 2.29 -6.20 14.38
CA SER A 62 1.31 -5.65 13.44
C SER A 62 1.66 -6.01 12.00
N THR A 63 0.64 -6.25 11.17
CA THR A 63 0.80 -6.76 9.80
C THR A 63 -0.06 -5.98 8.81
N ILE A 64 0.43 -5.84 7.58
CA ILE A 64 -0.32 -5.29 6.44
C ILE A 64 -0.50 -6.34 5.34
N ASN A 65 -1.61 -6.26 4.63
CA ASN A 65 -1.90 -7.04 3.43
C ASN A 65 -2.39 -6.11 2.31
N LEU A 66 -1.82 -6.27 1.10
CA LEU A 66 -2.27 -5.57 -0.10
C LEU A 66 -3.22 -6.49 -0.87
N GLY A 67 -4.52 -6.39 -0.59
CA GLY A 67 -5.51 -7.37 -1.06
C GLY A 67 -6.07 -7.13 -2.46
N MET A 68 -5.98 -5.90 -2.99
CA MET A 68 -6.56 -5.53 -4.28
C MET A 68 -5.78 -4.37 -4.90
N ILE A 69 -5.61 -4.41 -6.21
CA ILE A 69 -5.13 -3.29 -7.01
C ILE A 69 -5.98 -3.17 -8.28
N GLN A 70 -6.41 -1.95 -8.59
CA GLN A 70 -7.17 -1.65 -9.79
C GLN A 70 -6.73 -0.30 -10.36
N GLY A 71 -6.65 -0.19 -11.68
CA GLY A 71 -6.36 1.06 -12.35
C GLY A 71 -6.20 0.91 -13.86
N GLY A 72 -6.12 2.04 -14.57
CA GLY A 72 -6.20 2.09 -16.02
C GLY A 72 -7.62 2.35 -16.52
N THR A 73 -7.73 2.74 -17.79
CA THR A 73 -8.98 2.99 -18.53
C THR A 73 -8.81 2.50 -19.95
#